data_AF-A0AAJ4AF87-F1
#
_entry.id   AF-A0AAJ4AF87-F1
#
_cell.length_a   1.000
_cell.length_b   1.000
_cell.length_c   1.000
_cell.angle_alpha   90.00
_cell.angle_beta   90.00
_cell.angle_gamma   90.00
#
_symmetry.space_group_name_H-M   'P 1'
#
loop_
_entity.id
_entity.type
_entity.pdbx_description
1 polymer ?
#
loop_
_entity_poly.entity_id
_entity_poly.type
_entity_poly.pdbx_seq_one_letter_code
_entity_poly.pdbx_strand_id
1 'polypeptide(L)'
;MKFGKHKKEWLLLVISIVFSMASMFFDIQTVDDTIWFQRSGAVLVLFAAIVEYRLASYSHDEVFDAIKVTAKKRAVMPNISDNDLVNGLVKSNIASKPETPKDRKVLKLFAHVFVVLGTAIWGYGDLLVV
;
A
#
# COMPACT_ATOMS: atom_id res chain seq x y z
N MET A 1 4.00 8.03 -17.20
CA MET A 1 3.53 7.30 -16.00
C MET A 1 2.01 7.31 -15.98
N LYS A 2 1.33 6.15 -16.02
CA LYS A 2 -0.14 6.05 -16.04
C LYS A 2 -0.71 6.21 -14.62
N PHE A 3 -0.72 7.44 -14.10
CA PHE A 3 -1.32 7.79 -12.80
C PHE A 3 -2.85 7.60 -12.71
N GLY A 4 -3.52 7.16 -13.77
CA GLY A 4 -4.97 7.14 -13.88
C GLY A 4 -5.71 6.14 -12.99
N LYS A 5 -5.09 5.00 -12.64
CA LYS A 5 -5.80 3.91 -11.94
C LYS A 5 -5.85 4.09 -10.42
N HIS A 6 -4.90 4.83 -9.83
CA HIS A 6 -4.76 5.02 -8.38
C HIS A 6 -4.87 6.50 -7.94
N LYS A 7 -5.66 7.30 -8.67
CA LYS A 7 -5.82 8.74 -8.38
C LYS A 7 -6.39 8.99 -6.99
N LYS A 8 -7.27 8.12 -6.50
CA LYS A 8 -7.95 8.29 -5.21
C LYS A 8 -6.99 8.09 -4.03
N GLU A 9 -6.09 7.13 -4.16
CA GLU A 9 -5.07 6.79 -3.16
C GLU A 9 -4.01 7.89 -3.07
N TRP A 10 -3.54 8.39 -4.22
CA TRP A 10 -2.66 9.55 -4.27
C TRP A 10 -3.32 10.80 -3.70
N LEU A 11 -4.59 11.05 -4.01
CA LEU A 11 -5.35 12.18 -3.46
C LEU A 11 -5.47 12.10 -1.94
N LEU A 12 -5.70 10.91 -1.37
CA LEU A 12 -5.74 10.72 0.08
C LEU A 12 -4.40 11.05 0.75
N LEU A 13 -3.28 10.58 0.17
CA LEU A 13 -1.94 10.91 0.69
C LEU A 13 -1.67 12.41 0.61
N VAL A 14 -1.96 13.05 -0.53
CA VAL A 14 -1.75 14.49 -0.71
C VAL A 14 -2.60 15.30 0.26
N ILE A 15 -3.88 14.95 0.45
CA ILE A 15 -4.76 15.60 1.44
C ILE A 15 -4.16 15.50 2.84
N SER A 16 -3.62 14.33 3.21
CA SER A 16 -3.01 14.16 4.53
C SER A 16 -1.77 15.05 4.74
N ILE A 17 -0.92 15.18 3.72
CA ILE A 17 0.27 16.05 3.77
C ILE A 17 -0.17 17.51 3.86
N VAL A 18 -1.11 17.93 3.01
CA VAL A 18 -1.62 19.30 2.99
C VAL A 18 -2.24 19.65 4.34
N PHE A 19 -2.97 18.72 4.97
CA PHE A 19 -3.52 18.92 6.31
C PHE A 19 -2.42 19.04 7.38
N SER A 20 -1.41 18.17 7.35
CA SER A 20 -0.28 18.25 8.29
C SER A 20 0.54 19.54 8.10
N MET A 21 0.80 19.96 6.86
CA MET A 21 1.46 21.22 6.55
C MET A 21 0.64 22.44 6.96
N ALA A 22 -0.67 22.43 6.72
CA ALA A 22 -1.56 23.50 7.17
C ALA A 22 -1.54 23.60 8.70
N SER A 23 -1.61 22.46 9.39
CA SER A 23 -1.52 22.41 10.85
C SER A 23 -0.21 22.99 11.36
N MET A 24 0.94 22.65 10.74
CA MET A 24 2.24 23.21 11.09
C MET A 24 2.28 24.74 10.88
N PHE A 25 1.66 25.25 9.82
CA PHE A 25 1.62 26.68 9.54
C PHE A 25 0.76 27.47 10.54
N PHE A 26 -0.33 26.87 11.04
CA PHE A 26 -1.13 27.43 12.12
C PHE A 26 -0.38 27.40 13.46
N ASP A 27 0.38 26.34 13.71
CA ASP A 27 1.21 26.15 14.91
C ASP A 27 2.29 27.25 15.01
N ILE A 28 3.03 27.52 13.92
CA ILE A 28 4.06 28.58 13.87
C ILE A 28 3.47 29.99 14.12
N GLN A 29 2.21 30.22 13.75
CA GLN A 29 1.55 31.51 14.00
C GLN A 29 0.99 31.64 15.41
N THR A 30 0.80 30.53 16.11
CA THR A 30 0.18 30.49 17.44
C THR A 30 1.25 30.11 18.45
N VAL A 31 1.89 31.13 19.03
CA VAL A 31 3.14 31.06 19.81
C VAL A 31 3.10 30.12 21.04
N ASP A 32 1.94 29.61 21.43
CA ASP A 32 1.75 29.04 22.76
C ASP A 32 1.75 27.50 22.87
N ASP A 33 1.59 26.71 21.79
CA ASP A 33 1.54 25.23 21.92
C ASP A 33 1.74 24.46 20.59
N THR A 34 2.57 23.40 20.61
CA THR A 34 2.83 22.47 19.48
C THR A 34 1.77 21.38 19.27
N ILE A 35 0.68 21.47 20.03
CA ILE A 35 -0.33 20.41 20.19
C ILE A 35 -1.05 20.11 18.87
N TRP A 36 -1.28 21.13 18.04
CA TRP A 36 -2.02 20.96 16.78
C TRP A 36 -1.18 20.21 15.76
N PHE A 37 0.09 20.59 15.61
CA PHE A 37 1.02 19.86 14.75
C PHE A 37 1.18 18.40 15.18
N GLN A 38 1.36 18.14 16.47
CA GLN A 38 1.47 16.78 17.00
C GLN A 38 0.22 15.94 16.70
N ARG A 39 -0.99 16.49 16.86
CA ARG A 39 -2.25 15.77 16.57
C ARG A 39 -2.46 15.52 15.08
N SER A 40 -1.91 16.37 14.20
CA SER A 40 -1.96 16.17 12.76
C SER A 40 -1.25 14.88 12.31
N GLY A 41 -0.26 14.41 13.09
CA GLY A 41 0.43 13.15 12.85
C GLY A 41 -0.51 11.93 12.85
N ALA A 42 -1.49 11.89 13.76
CA ALA A 42 -2.48 10.81 13.80
C ALA A 42 -3.36 10.77 12.54
N VAL A 43 -3.68 11.95 11.98
CA VAL A 43 -4.42 12.07 10.72
C VAL A 43 -3.58 11.55 9.55
N LEU A 44 -2.28 11.87 9.52
CA LEU A 44 -1.35 11.34 8.53
C LEU A 44 -1.28 9.80 8.57
N VAL A 45 -1.14 9.22 9.77
CA VAL A 45 -1.13 7.76 9.99
C VAL A 45 -2.43 7.13 9.50
N LEU A 46 -3.58 7.70 9.86
CA LEU A 46 -4.89 7.17 9.49
C LEU A 46 -5.03 7.08 7.97
N PHE A 47 -4.73 8.16 7.26
CA PHE A 47 -4.83 8.16 5.79
C PHE A 47 -3.83 7.22 5.14
N ALA A 48 -2.61 7.14 5.66
CA ALA A 48 -1.60 6.20 5.17
C ALA A 48 -2.03 4.74 5.37
N ALA A 49 -2.59 4.41 6.53
CA ALA A 49 -3.12 3.07 6.83
C ALA A 49 -4.33 2.71 5.95
N ILE A 50 -5.24 3.66 5.69
CA ILE A 50 -6.37 3.46 4.75
C ILE A 50 -5.85 3.15 3.34
N VAL A 51 -4.83 3.88 2.87
CA VAL A 51 -4.21 3.64 1.57
C VAL A 51 -3.55 2.27 1.53
N GLU A 52 -2.84 1.87 2.59
CA GLU A 52 -2.22 0.54 2.69
C GLU A 52 -3.26 -0.58 2.67
N TYR A 53 -4.38 -0.43 3.40
CA TYR A 53 -5.49 -1.39 3.38
C TYR A 53 -6.12 -1.53 2.00
N ARG A 54 -6.40 -0.40 1.32
CA ARG A 54 -6.96 -0.43 -0.05
C ARG A 54 -5.98 -1.09 -1.02
N LEU A 55 -4.69 -0.78 -0.89
CA LEU A 55 -3.67 -1.38 -1.72
C LEU A 55 -3.53 -2.87 -1.47
N ALA A 56 -3.66 -3.32 -0.21
CA ALA A 56 -3.66 -4.74 0.15
C ALA A 56 -4.89 -5.47 -0.41
N SER A 57 -6.08 -4.87 -0.33
CA SER A 57 -7.31 -5.44 -0.91
C SER A 57 -7.15 -5.74 -2.40
N TYR A 58 -6.61 -4.80 -3.18
CA TYR A 58 -6.34 -5.04 -4.60
C TYR A 58 -5.32 -6.17 -4.84
N SER A 59 -4.40 -6.42 -3.90
CA SER A 59 -3.49 -7.59 -3.99
C SER A 59 -4.23 -8.89 -3.92
N HIS A 60 -5.19 -8.97 -3.01
CA HIS A 60 -5.90 -10.21 -2.77
C HIS A 60 -6.71 -10.57 -4.01
N ASP A 61 -7.42 -9.61 -4.61
CA ASP A 61 -8.20 -9.84 -5.82
C ASP A 61 -7.32 -10.34 -6.98
N GLU A 62 -6.15 -9.74 -7.22
CA GLU A 62 -5.20 -10.17 -8.24
C GLU A 62 -4.64 -11.59 -7.97
N VAL A 63 -4.36 -11.91 -6.70
CA VAL A 63 -3.89 -13.24 -6.30
C VAL A 63 -5.00 -14.27 -6.50
N PHE A 64 -6.24 -13.95 -6.12
CA PHE A 64 -7.39 -14.84 -6.31
C PHE A 64 -7.66 -15.11 -7.78
N ASP A 65 -7.57 -14.10 -8.65
CA ASP A 65 -7.74 -14.28 -10.09
C ASP A 65 -6.60 -15.10 -10.70
N ALA A 66 -5.35 -14.87 -10.29
CA ALA A 66 -4.21 -15.69 -10.72
C ALA A 66 -4.36 -17.16 -10.27
N ILE A 67 -4.87 -17.39 -9.06
CA ILE A 67 -5.17 -18.74 -8.54
C ILE A 67 -6.30 -19.39 -9.35
N LYS A 68 -7.38 -18.66 -9.67
CA LYS A 68 -8.49 -19.19 -10.51
C LYS A 68 -8.02 -19.58 -11.90
N VAL A 69 -7.21 -18.75 -12.55
CA VAL A 69 -6.65 -19.05 -13.88
C VAL A 69 -5.74 -20.28 -13.81
N THR A 70 -4.89 -20.37 -12.79
CA THR A 70 -4.02 -21.52 -12.55
C THR A 70 -4.84 -22.79 -12.30
N ALA A 71 -5.89 -22.72 -11.47
CA ALA A 71 -6.78 -23.83 -11.18
C ALA A 71 -7.53 -24.32 -12.43
N LYS A 72 -8.05 -23.40 -13.25
CA LYS A 72 -8.71 -23.73 -14.52
C LYS A 72 -7.74 -24.41 -15.50
N LYS A 73 -6.52 -23.86 -15.66
CA LYS A 73 -5.48 -24.48 -16.50
C LYS A 73 -5.11 -25.87 -16.00
N ARG A 74 -5.03 -26.07 -14.68
CA ARG A 74 -4.74 -27.37 -14.05
C ARG A 74 -5.86 -28.40 -14.28
N ALA A 75 -7.12 -27.97 -14.28
CA ALA A 75 -8.28 -28.86 -14.47
C ALA A 75 -8.44 -29.38 -15.91
N VAL A 76 -8.06 -28.58 -16.90
CA VAL A 76 -8.16 -28.93 -18.33
C VAL A 76 -6.93 -29.71 -18.83
N MET A 77 -5.93 -29.91 -17.96
CA MET A 77 -4.66 -30.45 -18.37
C MET A 77 -4.69 -31.98 -18.51
N PRO A 78 -4.42 -32.54 -19.71
CA PRO A 78 -4.25 -33.98 -19.86
C PRO A 78 -2.94 -34.44 -19.20
N ASN A 79 -2.87 -35.70 -18.79
CA ASN A 79 -1.59 -36.28 -18.38
C ASN A 79 -0.64 -36.30 -19.59
N ILE A 80 0.52 -35.65 -19.45
CA ILE A 80 1.50 -35.52 -20.54
C ILE A 80 2.44 -36.73 -20.57
N SER A 81 2.68 -37.35 -19.42
CA SER A 81 3.62 -38.46 -19.26
C SER A 81 3.02 -39.51 -18.32
N ASP A 82 3.39 -40.77 -18.49
CA ASP A 82 3.05 -41.86 -17.56
C ASP A 82 3.81 -41.75 -16.22
N ASN A 83 4.77 -40.82 -16.13
CA ASN A 83 5.54 -40.57 -14.92
C ASN A 83 4.90 -39.46 -14.07
N ASP A 84 4.47 -39.82 -12.86
CA ASP A 84 3.84 -38.92 -11.89
C ASP A 84 4.73 -37.73 -11.49
N LEU A 85 6.05 -37.92 -11.44
CA LEU A 85 7.00 -36.83 -11.13
C LEU A 85 6.99 -35.76 -12.22
N VAL A 86 6.94 -36.17 -13.48
CA VAL A 86 6.91 -35.25 -14.63
C VAL A 86 5.59 -34.47 -14.63
N ASN A 87 4.46 -35.15 -14.39
CA ASN A 87 3.17 -34.48 -14.26
C ASN A 87 3.13 -33.49 -13.08
N GLY A 88 3.78 -33.82 -11.95
CA GLY A 88 3.91 -32.94 -10.79
C GLY A 88 4.73 -31.67 -11.11
N LEU A 89 5.86 -31.83 -11.79
CA LEU A 89 6.72 -30.71 -12.20
C LEU A 89 6.01 -29.78 -13.18
N VAL A 90 5.34 -30.32 -14.19
CA VAL A 90 4.60 -29.49 -15.15
C VAL A 90 3.44 -28.75 -14.47
N LYS A 91 2.70 -29.42 -13.58
CA LYS A 91 1.63 -28.77 -12.79
C LYS A 91 2.18 -27.64 -11.91
N SER A 92 3.37 -27.80 -11.34
CA SER A 92 4.01 -26.78 -10.51
C SER A 92 4.52 -25.58 -11.31
N ASN A 93 5.01 -25.81 -12.54
CA ASN A 93 5.56 -24.76 -13.39
C ASN A 93 4.48 -23.87 -14.04
N ILE A 94 3.22 -24.33 -14.03
CA ILE A 94 2.06 -23.56 -14.51
C ILE A 94 1.53 -22.58 -13.45
N ALA A 95 2.02 -22.66 -12.21
CA ALA A 95 1.67 -21.71 -11.16
C ALA A 95 2.02 -20.30 -11.60
N SER A 96 1.01 -19.55 -12.04
CA SER A 96 1.18 -18.18 -12.52
C SER A 96 1.48 -17.32 -11.31
N LYS A 97 2.72 -16.87 -11.17
CA LYS A 97 3.07 -15.88 -10.16
C LYS A 97 2.31 -14.58 -10.48
N PRO A 98 1.56 -14.00 -9.53
CA PRO A 98 0.87 -12.74 -9.78
C PRO A 98 1.93 -11.67 -10.09
N GLU A 99 1.86 -11.12 -11.30
CA GLU A 99 2.76 -10.06 -11.73
C GLU A 99 2.36 -8.77 -11.02
N THR A 100 3.18 -8.32 -10.08
CA THR A 100 2.90 -7.10 -9.32
C THR A 100 3.35 -5.88 -10.13
N PRO A 101 2.44 -4.98 -10.52
CA PRO A 101 2.81 -3.79 -11.28
C PRO A 101 3.78 -2.90 -10.47
N LYS A 102 4.82 -2.38 -11.14
CA LYS A 102 5.89 -1.59 -10.50
C LYS A 102 5.35 -0.34 -9.77
N ASP A 103 4.36 0.33 -10.34
CA ASP A 103 3.72 1.53 -9.79
C ASP A 103 3.11 1.30 -8.39
N ARG A 104 2.64 0.08 -8.14
CA ARG A 104 2.03 -0.32 -6.87
C ARG A 104 3.06 -0.52 -5.77
N LYS A 105 4.27 -0.99 -6.11
CA LYS A 105 5.38 -1.10 -5.15
C LYS A 105 5.81 0.27 -4.63
N VAL A 106 5.86 1.25 -5.53
CA VAL A 106 6.18 2.64 -5.18
C VAL A 106 5.11 3.21 -4.25
N LEU A 107 3.82 3.03 -4.58
CA LEU A 107 2.74 3.52 -3.73
C LEU A 107 2.73 2.87 -2.33
N LYS A 108 3.02 1.55 -2.26
CA LYS A 108 3.15 0.84 -0.99
C LYS A 108 4.28 1.41 -0.13
N LEU A 109 5.43 1.69 -0.75
CA LEU A 109 6.58 2.27 -0.07
C LEU A 109 6.21 3.64 0.53
N PHE A 110 5.57 4.51 -0.26
CA PHE A 110 5.13 5.82 0.23
C PHE A 110 4.13 5.70 1.40
N ALA A 111 3.12 4.84 1.29
CA ALA A 111 2.17 4.62 2.38
C ALA A 111 2.88 4.18 3.67
N HIS A 112 3.83 3.25 3.56
CA HIS A 112 4.56 2.75 4.72
C HIS A 112 5.46 3.83 5.36
N VAL A 113 6.17 4.60 4.53
CA VAL A 113 6.96 5.74 4.99
C VAL A 113 6.08 6.76 5.71
N PHE A 114 4.88 7.02 5.21
CA PHE A 114 3.95 7.99 5.80
C PHE A 114 3.36 7.51 7.12
N VAL A 115 3.12 6.21 7.28
CA VAL A 115 2.75 5.65 8.60
C VAL A 115 3.87 5.95 9.60
N VAL A 116 5.12 5.63 9.25
CA VAL A 116 6.28 5.84 10.14
C VAL A 116 6.47 7.33 10.46
N LEU A 117 6.43 8.20 9.45
CA LEU A 117 6.54 9.65 9.65
C LEU A 117 5.39 10.20 10.49
N GLY A 118 4.16 9.76 10.24
CA GLY A 118 2.99 10.19 11.00
C GLY A 118 3.06 9.77 12.46
N THR A 119 3.56 8.57 12.73
CA THR A 119 3.81 8.11 14.11
C THR A 119 4.91 8.91 14.80
N ALA A 120 5.94 9.31 14.04
CA ALA A 120 7.01 10.15 14.58
C ALA A 120 6.51 11.56 14.91
N ILE A 121 5.73 12.18 14.01
CA ILE A 121 5.10 13.49 14.26
C ILE A 121 4.12 13.40 15.44
N TRP A 122 3.36 12.32 15.56
CA TRP A 122 2.40 12.14 16.64
C TRP A 122 3.06 11.91 18.01
N GLY A 123 4.16 11.14 18.05
CA GLY A 123 4.87 10.82 19.28
C GLY A 123 5.89 11.88 19.71
N TYR A 124 6.51 12.57 18.76
CA TYR A 124 7.65 13.47 18.97
C TYR A 124 7.46 14.86 18.35
N GLY A 125 6.22 15.26 18.03
CA GLY A 125 5.92 16.56 17.43
C GLY A 125 6.49 17.74 18.21
N ASP A 126 6.52 17.62 19.54
CA ASP A 126 7.07 18.62 20.45
C ASP A 126 8.61 18.77 20.33
N LEU A 127 9.33 17.71 19.96
CA LEU A 127 10.80 17.73 19.77
C LEU A 127 11.23 18.28 18.40
N LEU A 128 10.33 18.29 17.41
CA LEU A 128 10.63 18.71 16.04
C LEU A 128 10.48 20.22 15.84
N VAL A 129 9.81 20.91 16.77
CA VAL A 129 9.46 22.34 16.67
C VAL A 129 10.01 23.12 17.89
N VAL A 130 11.13 22.65 18.46
CA VAL A 130 11.90 23.36 19.51
C VAL A 130 12.77 24.46 18.90
#